data_AF-A0AAW8K6G0-F1
#
_entry.id   AF-A0AAW8K6G0-F1
#
_cell.length_a   1.000
_cell.length_b   1.000
_cell.length_c   1.000
_cell.angle_alpha   90.00
_cell.angle_beta   90.00
_cell.angle_gamma   90.00
#
_symmetry.space_group_name_H-M   'P 1'
#
loop_
_entity.id
_entity.type
_entity.pdbx_description
1 polymer ?
#
loop_
_entity_poly.entity_id
_entity_poly.type
_entity_poly.pdbx_seq_one_letter_code
_entity_poly.pdbx_strand_id
1 'polypeptide(L)' 'EIKEKYIATDVNDLDITDIEKVREFVKNKNISLIINCAAYNNVDRAEDEQELCRKLNTYAPRDLAIVANEIGADY' A
#
# COMPACT_ATOMS: atom_id res chain seq x y z
N GLU A 1 1.31 23.31 7.23
CA GLU A 1 0.03 23.02 6.56
C GLU A 1 0.35 22.43 5.20
N ILE A 2 -0.12 21.22 4.90
CA ILE A 2 0.11 20.57 3.60
C ILE A 2 -0.84 21.24 2.61
N LYS A 3 -0.30 21.87 1.56
CA LYS A 3 -1.09 22.53 0.51
C LYS A 3 -1.58 21.56 -0.56
N GLU A 4 -0.99 20.37 -0.61
CA GLU A 4 -1.31 19.34 -1.59
C GLU A 4 -2.52 18.51 -1.18
N LYS A 5 -3.34 18.12 -2.16
CA LYS A 5 -4.47 17.22 -1.94
C LYS A 5 -3.95 15.82 -1.66
N TYR A 6 -4.30 15.25 -0.51
CA TYR A 6 -3.91 13.90 -0.12
C TYR A 6 -5.11 13.06 0.30
N ILE A 7 -4.91 11.74 0.27
CA ILE A 7 -5.84 10.74 0.80
C ILE A 7 -5.03 9.88 1.75
N ALA A 8 -5.39 9.88 3.03
CA ALA A 8 -4.78 9.01 4.02
C ALA A 8 -5.69 7.79 4.24
N THR A 9 -5.08 6.62 4.40
CA THR A 9 -5.77 5.36 4.65
C THR A 9 -5.06 4.60 5.75
N ASP A 10 -5.82 3.83 6.52
CA ASP A 10 -5.31 2.77 7.38
C ASP A 10 -5.90 1.40 6.92
N VAL A 11 -5.51 0.31 7.57
CA VAL A 11 -5.95 -1.06 7.24
C VAL A 11 -7.48 -1.23 7.24
N ASN A 12 -8.20 -0.42 8.03
CA ASN A 12 -9.66 -0.43 8.07
C ASN A 12 -10.29 0.21 6.82
N ASP A 13 -9.57 1.10 6.13
CA ASP A 13 -10.02 1.77 4.91
C ASP A 13 -9.53 1.05 3.65
N LEU A 14 -8.30 0.55 3.69
CA LEU A 14 -7.63 -0.11 2.57
C LEU A 14 -6.62 -1.16 3.08
N ASP A 15 -6.96 -2.43 2.90
CA ASP A 15 -6.01 -3.54 3.07
C ASP A 15 -5.12 -3.63 1.82
N ILE A 16 -3.88 -3.16 1.93
CA ILE A 16 -2.91 -3.16 0.84
C ILE A 16 -2.40 -4.57 0.47
N THR A 17 -2.76 -5.61 1.24
CA THR A 17 -2.41 -6.99 0.91
C THR A 17 -3.35 -7.63 -0.12
N ASP A 18 -4.37 -6.89 -0.54
CA ASP A 18 -5.33 -7.26 -1.57
C ASP A 18 -5.22 -6.30 -2.77
N ILE A 19 -4.50 -6.73 -3.81
CA ILE A 19 -4.23 -5.90 -4.98
C ILE A 19 -5.51 -5.46 -5.72
N GLU A 20 -6.58 -6.26 -5.71
CA GLU A 20 -7.83 -5.90 -6.38
C GLU A 20 -8.53 -4.76 -5.62
N LYS A 21 -8.50 -4.77 -4.29
CA LYS A 21 -8.99 -3.64 -3.48
C LYS A 21 -8.15 -2.38 -3.71
N VAL A 22 -6.84 -2.52 -3.85
CA VAL A 22 -5.96 -1.38 -4.18
C VAL A 22 -6.34 -0.81 -5.55
N ARG A 23 -6.51 -1.65 -6.58
CA ARG A 23 -6.94 -1.24 -7.93
C ARG A 23 -8.28 -0.50 -7.90
N GLU A 24 -9.27 -1.08 -7.23
CA GLU A 24 -10.58 -0.46 -7.06
C GLU A 24 -10.47 0.88 -6.34
N PHE A 25 -9.64 0.93 -5.29
CA PHE A 25 -9.42 2.13 -4.52
C PHE A 25 -8.81 3.26 -5.35
N VAL A 26 -7.77 3.01 -6.15
CA VAL A 26 -7.11 4.08 -6.91
C VAL A 26 -7.92 4.55 -8.13
N LYS A 27 -8.88 3.74 -8.58
CA LYS A 27 -9.69 4.00 -9.78
C LYS A 27 -10.37 5.37 -9.70
N ASN A 28 -10.22 6.17 -10.75
CA ASN A 28 -10.81 7.51 -10.91
C ASN A 28 -10.41 8.55 -9.84
N LYS A 29 -9.38 8.30 -9.01
CA LYS A 29 -8.93 9.24 -7.97
C LYS A 29 -7.80 10.18 -8.39
N ASN A 30 -7.23 10.01 -9.59
CA ASN A 30 -6.10 10.79 -10.12
C ASN A 30 -4.92 10.86 -9.13
N ILE A 31 -4.48 9.69 -8.63
CA ILE A 31 -3.32 9.60 -7.73
C ILE A 31 -2.04 9.64 -8.56
N SER A 32 -1.14 10.58 -8.26
CA SER A 32 0.17 10.71 -8.91
C SER A 32 1.34 10.19 -8.07
N LEU A 33 1.15 10.01 -6.75
CA LEU A 33 2.16 9.55 -5.81
C LEU A 33 1.52 8.62 -4.78
N ILE A 34 2.16 7.48 -4.50
CA ILE A 34 1.78 6.55 -3.44
C ILE A 34 2.91 6.50 -2.41
N ILE A 35 2.60 6.82 -1.15
CA ILE A 35 3.53 6.70 -0.02
C ILE A 35 3.08 5.51 0.83
N ASN A 36 3.85 4.42 0.82
CA ASN A 36 3.56 3.26 1.65
C ASN A 36 4.20 3.40 3.04
N CYS A 37 3.36 3.60 4.06
CA CYS A 37 3.77 3.58 5.47
C CYS A 37 3.35 2.29 6.20
N ALA A 38 2.61 1.39 5.54
CA ALA A 38 2.14 0.17 6.15
C ALA A 38 3.23 -0.91 6.12
N ALA A 39 3.47 -1.53 7.27
CA ALA A 39 4.46 -2.57 7.44
C ALA A 39 4.13 -3.44 8.66
N TYR A 40 4.52 -4.71 8.60
CA TYR A 40 4.66 -5.57 9.77
C TYR A 40 5.93 -5.17 10.52
N ASN A 41 5.78 -4.60 11.72
CA ASN A 41 6.89 -4.03 12.50
C ASN A 41 7.15 -4.76 13.83
N ASN A 42 6.46 -5.88 14.10
CA ASN A 42 6.69 -6.69 15.29
C ASN A 42 7.88 -7.63 15.07
N VAL A 43 9.09 -7.13 15.33
CA VAL A 43 10.33 -7.86 15.04
C VAL A 43 10.41 -9.21 15.76
N ASP A 44 9.99 -9.26 17.03
CA ASP A 44 10.06 -10.47 17.86
C ASP A 44 9.27 -11.63 17.27
N ARG A 45 8.16 -11.33 16.58
CA ARG A 45 7.24 -12.34 16.02
C ARG A 45 7.46 -12.58 14.53
N ALA A 46 8.35 -11.84 13.87
CA ALA A 46 8.55 -11.92 12.43
C ALA A 46 9.03 -13.31 11.96
N GLU A 47 9.81 -14.00 12.79
CA GLU A 47 10.34 -15.35 12.49
C GLU A 47 9.27 -16.44 12.62
N ASP A 48 8.27 -16.24 13.48
CA ASP A 48 7.14 -17.15 13.66
C ASP A 48 6.02 -16.85 12.65
N GLU A 49 5.78 -15.57 12.37
CA GLU A 49 4.71 -15.07 11.48
C GLU A 49 5.24 -14.73 10.08
N GLN A 50 6.12 -15.57 9.54
CA GLN A 50 6.84 -15.29 8.28
C GLN A 50 5.91 -15.00 7.10
N GLU A 51 4.79 -15.71 7.01
CA GLU A 51 3.82 -15.52 5.93
C GLU A 51 3.21 -14.12 5.98
N LEU A 52 2.77 -13.69 7.16
CA LEU A 52 2.21 -12.35 7.36
C LEU A 52 3.26 -11.26 7.13
N CYS A 53 4.46 -11.45 7.68
CA CYS A 53 5.59 -10.54 7.48
C CYS A 53 5.90 -10.39 5.98
N ARG A 54 5.98 -11.50 5.23
CA ARG A 54 6.25 -11.48 3.78
C ARG A 54 5.09 -10.88 2.99
N LYS A 55 3.84 -11.19 3.36
CA LYS A 55 2.65 -10.64 2.71
C LYS A 55 2.64 -9.11 2.82
N LEU A 56 2.88 -8.56 4.01
CA LEU A 56 2.80 -7.12 4.25
C LEU A 56 4.07 -6.36 3.86
N ASN A 57 5.27 -6.91 4.09
CA ASN A 57 6.53 -6.18 3.85
C ASN A 57 7.17 -6.46 2.48
N THR A 58 6.70 -7.46 1.73
CA THR A 58 7.26 -7.79 0.41
C THR A 58 6.21 -7.72 -0.69
N TYR A 59 5.10 -8.45 -0.53
CA TYR A 59 4.11 -8.55 -1.60
C TYR A 59 3.26 -7.29 -1.72
N ALA A 60 2.80 -6.71 -0.61
CA ALA A 60 2.03 -5.48 -0.67
C ALA A 60 2.80 -4.30 -1.30
N PRO A 61 4.08 -4.01 -0.96
CA PRO A 61 4.85 -2.98 -1.65
C PRO A 61 5.04 -3.24 -3.15
N ARG A 62 5.27 -4.50 -3.55
CA ARG A 62 5.32 -4.90 -4.96
C ARG A 62 4.01 -4.59 -5.66
N ASP A 63 2.89 -4.95 -5.04
CA ASP A 63 1.56 -4.78 -5.63
C ASP A 63 1.18 -3.30 -5.71
N LEU A 64 1.54 -2.48 -4.71
CA LEU A 64 1.43 -1.02 -4.78
C LEU A 64 2.25 -0.43 -5.95
N ALA A 65 3.47 -0.93 -6.18
CA ALA A 65 4.29 -0.49 -7.31
C ALA A 65 3.70 -0.88 -8.67
N ILE A 66 3.11 -2.08 -8.77
CA ILE A 66 2.37 -2.51 -9.97
C ILE A 66 1.20 -1.56 -10.23
N VAL A 67 0.38 -1.28 -9.22
CA VAL A 67 -0.79 -0.41 -9.36
C VAL A 67 -0.37 1.04 -9.66
N ALA A 68 0.70 1.54 -9.04
CA ALA A 68 1.26 2.85 -9.35
C ALA A 68 1.61 2.97 -10.85
N ASN A 69 2.27 1.97 -11.40
CA ASN A 69 2.59 1.92 -12.83
C ASN A 69 1.33 1.82 -13.71
N GLU A 70 0.33 1.02 -13.32
CA GLU A 70 -0.94 0.88 -14.05
C GLU A 70 -1.70 2.21 -14.18
N ILE A 71 -1.61 3.09 -13.16
CA ILE A 71 -2.29 4.39 -13.17
C ILE A 71 -1.39 5.55 -13.64
N GLY A 72 -0.12 5.28 -13.96
CA GLY A 72 0.84 6.31 -14.36
C GLY A 72 1.25 7.24 -13.22
N ALA A 73 1.30 6.75 -11.98
CA ALA A 73 1.87 7.48 -10.84
C ALA A 73 3.41 7.43 -10.92
N ASP A 74 4.03 8.56 -11.24
CA ASP A 74 5.46 8.69 -11.56
C ASP A 74 6.17 9.86 -10.84
N TYR A 75 5.53 10.44 -9.81
CA TYR A 75 6.09 11.51 -8.97
C TYR A 75 7.02 11.03 -7.85
#